data_AF-A0A965TYI6-F1
#
_entry.id   AF-A0A965TYI6-F1
#
_cell.length_a   1.000
_cell.length_b   1.000
_cell.length_c   1.000
_cell.angle_alpha   90.00
_cell.angle_beta   90.00
_cell.angle_gamma   90.00
#
_symmetry.space_group_name_H-M   'P 1'
#
loop_
_entity.id
_entity.type
_entity.pdbx_description
1 polymer ?
#
loop_
_entity_poly.entity_id
_entity_poly.type
_entity_poly.pdbx_seq_one_letter_code
_entity_poly.pdbx_strand_id
1 'polypeptide(L)'
;MERADIKLNVNMRKEILEHQNEAGYLEMLYRSNKTQFKKEFLQVYPDLSNNPLAEFWYERLSDEGIVISDKSKVKSEEGIVKSDERIVKSEEGIVKSEEGIVKSEERIVKSEGLLVVVVASIVAAIIAKLPAILGLAEEAFYVRNVGFIVFPVLAGYFAWKNKVSRLNISIIGLVFLLCAIFINLLPDVESDVTTLSCIHLLLLLWAVLGFAFVGSIKSLHEKRLAYLKFNGDLGIMSGLLLIAGVVLS
;
A
#
# COMPACT_ATOMS: atom_id res chain seq x y z
N MET A 1 -39.61 -37.16 -24.77
CA MET A 1 -40.17 -35.87 -25.21
C MET A 1 -40.06 -35.66 -26.73
N GLU A 2 -39.00 -36.14 -27.36
CA GLU A 2 -38.69 -35.92 -28.79
C GLU A 2 -39.77 -36.33 -29.83
N ARG A 3 -40.57 -37.38 -29.60
CA ARG A 3 -41.63 -37.81 -30.54
C ARG A 3 -42.86 -36.90 -30.59
N ALA A 4 -43.12 -36.10 -29.54
CA ALA A 4 -44.28 -35.20 -29.50
C ALA A 4 -44.00 -33.91 -30.28
N ASP A 5 -42.79 -33.36 -30.14
CA ASP A 5 -42.35 -32.15 -30.85
C ASP A 5 -42.27 -32.39 -32.37
N ILE A 6 -41.85 -33.59 -32.80
CA ILE A 6 -41.80 -33.96 -34.23
C ILE A 6 -43.22 -34.03 -34.83
N LYS A 7 -44.22 -34.57 -34.10
CA LYS A 7 -45.62 -34.62 -34.58
C LYS A 7 -46.26 -33.24 -34.65
N LEU A 8 -45.95 -32.34 -33.72
CA LEU A 8 -46.44 -30.96 -33.74
C LEU A 8 -45.84 -30.18 -34.92
N ASN A 9 -44.56 -30.44 -35.25
CA ASN A 9 -43.83 -29.72 -36.29
C ASN A 9 -44.28 -30.06 -37.72
N VAL A 10 -44.67 -31.31 -37.97
CA VAL A 10 -45.20 -31.74 -39.27
C VAL A 10 -46.60 -31.15 -39.53
N ASN A 11 -47.37 -30.83 -38.49
CA ASN A 11 -48.71 -30.31 -38.64
C ASN A 11 -48.70 -28.83 -39.07
N MET A 12 -47.92 -27.98 -38.40
CA MET A 12 -47.84 -26.54 -38.74
C MET A 12 -47.29 -26.27 -40.14
N ARG A 13 -46.26 -27.01 -40.58
CA ARG A 13 -45.73 -26.88 -41.94
C ARG A 13 -46.81 -27.13 -43.01
N LYS A 14 -47.59 -28.19 -42.83
CA LYS A 14 -48.68 -28.53 -43.75
C LYS A 14 -49.77 -27.48 -43.75
N GLU A 15 -50.16 -27.00 -42.58
CA GLU A 15 -51.16 -25.95 -42.43
C GLU A 15 -50.73 -24.62 -43.07
N ILE A 16 -49.44 -24.26 -43.02
CA ILE A 16 -48.90 -23.08 -43.71
C ILE A 16 -49.03 -23.22 -45.24
N LEU A 17 -48.79 -24.41 -45.78
CA LEU A 17 -48.89 -24.70 -47.22
C LEU A 17 -50.33 -24.75 -47.70
N GLU A 18 -51.24 -25.35 -46.93
CA GLU A 18 -52.66 -25.49 -47.28
C GLU A 18 -53.39 -24.14 -47.24
N HIS A 19 -53.08 -23.29 -46.26
CA HIS A 19 -53.73 -21.98 -46.07
C HIS A 19 -52.84 -20.80 -46.45
N GLN A 20 -51.89 -20.98 -47.37
CA GLN A 20 -50.90 -19.99 -47.81
C GLN A 20 -51.50 -18.65 -48.31
N ASN A 21 -52.77 -18.63 -48.73
CA ASN A 21 -53.47 -17.44 -49.23
C ASN A 21 -54.43 -16.82 -48.19
N GLU A 22 -54.52 -17.41 -46.99
CA GLU A 22 -55.45 -16.99 -45.93
C GLU A 22 -54.71 -16.23 -44.84
N ALA A 23 -54.67 -14.90 -44.95
CA ALA A 23 -54.01 -14.02 -43.99
C ALA A 23 -54.40 -14.29 -42.53
N GLY A 24 -55.69 -14.50 -42.29
CA GLY A 24 -56.25 -14.71 -40.95
C GLY A 24 -55.83 -16.04 -40.33
N TYR A 25 -55.71 -17.10 -41.14
CA TYR A 25 -55.29 -18.41 -40.66
C TYR A 25 -53.79 -18.41 -40.29
N LEU A 26 -52.95 -17.77 -41.12
CA LEU A 26 -51.53 -17.61 -40.83
C LEU A 26 -51.27 -16.75 -39.58
N GLU A 27 -52.05 -15.69 -39.36
CA GLU A 27 -51.98 -14.90 -38.12
C GLU A 27 -52.43 -15.71 -36.89
N MET A 28 -53.48 -16.53 -37.01
CA MET A 28 -53.91 -17.45 -35.95
C MET A 28 -52.80 -18.44 -35.59
N LEU A 29 -52.17 -19.04 -36.61
CA LEU A 29 -51.08 -19.99 -36.44
C LEU A 29 -49.85 -19.33 -35.80
N TYR A 30 -49.49 -18.13 -36.24
CA TYR A 30 -48.43 -17.30 -35.66
C TYR A 30 -48.68 -16.96 -34.17
N ARG A 31 -49.91 -16.60 -33.80
CA ARG A 31 -50.29 -16.31 -32.40
C ARG A 31 -50.27 -17.53 -31.51
N SER A 32 -50.56 -18.71 -32.05
CA SER A 32 -50.55 -19.97 -31.31
C SER A 32 -49.13 -20.33 -30.83
N ASN A 33 -48.12 -20.17 -31.70
CA ASN A 33 -46.72 -20.41 -31.36
C ASN A 33 -45.78 -19.64 -32.30
N LYS A 34 -45.43 -18.41 -31.89
CA LYS A 34 -44.57 -17.48 -32.63
C LYS A 34 -43.22 -18.07 -33.02
N THR A 35 -42.57 -18.80 -32.10
CA THR A 35 -41.22 -19.35 -32.31
C THR A 35 -41.24 -20.47 -33.35
N GLN A 36 -42.22 -21.38 -33.24
CA GLN A 36 -42.33 -22.52 -34.14
C GLN A 36 -42.85 -22.13 -35.51
N PHE A 37 -43.88 -21.28 -35.59
CA PHE A 37 -44.40 -20.75 -36.84
C PHE A 37 -43.28 -20.07 -37.64
N LYS A 38 -42.51 -19.18 -37.02
CA LYS A 38 -41.39 -18.50 -37.66
C LYS A 38 -40.35 -19.48 -38.23
N LYS A 39 -39.96 -20.48 -37.43
CA LYS A 39 -38.96 -21.47 -37.83
C LYS A 39 -39.43 -22.28 -39.04
N GLU A 40 -40.69 -22.70 -39.07
CA GLU A 40 -41.24 -23.50 -40.17
C GLU A 40 -41.58 -22.64 -41.40
N PHE A 41 -42.14 -21.44 -41.21
CA PHE A 41 -42.47 -20.50 -42.29
C PHE A 41 -41.22 -20.09 -43.09
N LEU A 42 -40.12 -19.73 -42.40
CA LEU A 42 -38.86 -19.36 -43.07
C LEU A 42 -38.23 -20.51 -43.87
N GLN A 43 -38.48 -21.76 -43.48
CA GLN A 43 -37.99 -22.94 -44.20
C GLN A 43 -38.80 -23.23 -45.47
N VAL A 44 -40.08 -22.88 -45.49
CA VAL A 44 -41.02 -23.15 -46.60
C VAL A 44 -41.11 -21.96 -47.55
N TYR A 45 -40.70 -20.77 -47.10
CA TYR A 45 -40.70 -19.54 -47.89
C TYR A 45 -40.08 -19.65 -49.30
N PRO A 46 -38.95 -20.36 -49.53
CA PRO A 46 -38.39 -20.51 -50.88
C PRO A 46 -39.40 -21.05 -51.90
N ASP A 47 -40.27 -21.96 -51.47
CA ASP A 47 -41.32 -22.59 -52.29
C ASP A 47 -42.56 -21.68 -52.45
N LEU A 48 -42.69 -20.64 -51.62
CA LEU A 48 -43.81 -19.70 -51.54
C LEU A 48 -43.51 -18.30 -52.09
N SER A 49 -42.31 -18.09 -52.64
CA SER A 49 -41.76 -16.80 -53.09
C SER A 49 -42.58 -16.08 -54.17
N ASN A 50 -43.53 -16.78 -54.82
CA ASN A 50 -44.43 -16.20 -55.82
C ASN A 50 -45.74 -15.62 -55.22
N ASN A 51 -45.91 -15.66 -53.89
CA ASN A 51 -47.12 -15.20 -53.21
C ASN A 51 -46.89 -13.87 -52.48
N PRO A 52 -47.61 -12.79 -52.83
CA PRO A 52 -47.49 -11.49 -52.16
C PRO A 52 -47.72 -11.54 -50.64
N LEU A 53 -48.57 -12.45 -50.17
CA LEU A 53 -48.84 -12.61 -48.74
C LEU A 53 -47.67 -13.27 -48.02
N ALA A 54 -47.01 -14.23 -48.67
CA ALA A 54 -45.84 -14.88 -48.10
C ALA A 54 -44.64 -13.92 -48.02
N GLU A 55 -44.49 -13.04 -49.02
CA GLU A 55 -43.48 -11.98 -49.04
C GLU A 55 -43.66 -11.01 -47.86
N PHE A 56 -44.90 -10.56 -47.61
CA PHE A 56 -45.23 -9.72 -46.46
C PHE A 56 -44.87 -10.39 -45.11
N TRP A 57 -45.20 -11.67 -44.97
CA TRP A 57 -44.89 -12.44 -43.75
C TRP A 57 -43.39 -12.68 -43.58
N TYR A 58 -42.66 -12.92 -44.67
CA TYR A 58 -41.20 -13.08 -44.62
C TYR A 58 -40.53 -11.81 -44.12
N GLU A 59 -40.91 -10.65 -44.66
CA GLU A 59 -40.39 -9.35 -44.24
C GLU A 59 -40.65 -9.09 -42.75
N ARG A 60 -41.89 -9.32 -42.31
CA ARG A 60 -42.26 -9.15 -40.90
C ARG A 60 -41.50 -10.07 -39.96
N LEU A 61 -41.31 -11.34 -40.35
CA LEU A 61 -40.67 -12.34 -39.51
C LEU A 61 -39.14 -12.20 -39.49
N SER A 62 -38.53 -11.67 -40.56
CA SER A 62 -37.09 -11.42 -40.63
C SER A 62 -36.69 -10.34 -39.62
N ASP A 63 -37.41 -9.23 -39.58
CA ASP A 63 -37.21 -8.10 -38.66
C ASP A 63 -37.34 -8.52 -37.19
N GLU A 64 -38.34 -9.34 -36.88
CA GLU A 64 -38.51 -9.87 -35.52
C GLU A 64 -37.35 -10.79 -35.08
N GLY A 65 -36.55 -11.31 -36.01
CA GLY A 65 -35.38 -12.14 -35.71
C GLY A 65 -34.23 -11.33 -35.20
N ILE A 66 -34.00 -10.21 -35.86
CA ILE A 66 -32.98 -9.22 -35.51
C ILE A 66 -33.27 -8.66 -34.10
N VAL A 67 -34.53 -8.32 -33.82
CA VAL A 67 -34.93 -7.79 -32.50
C VAL A 67 -34.72 -8.81 -31.36
N ILE A 68 -34.94 -10.10 -31.62
CA ILE A 68 -34.73 -11.15 -30.60
C ILE A 68 -33.23 -11.41 -30.39
N SER A 69 -32.43 -11.44 -31.47
CA SER A 69 -30.97 -11.59 -31.36
C SER A 69 -30.35 -10.42 -30.58
N ASP A 70 -30.77 -9.19 -30.86
CA ASP A 70 -30.25 -8.00 -30.18
C ASP A 70 -30.60 -8.00 -28.70
N LYS A 71 -31.85 -8.33 -28.34
CA LYS A 71 -32.26 -8.45 -26.93
C LYS A 71 -31.48 -9.53 -26.18
N SER A 72 -31.20 -10.66 -26.82
CA SER A 72 -30.42 -11.74 -26.20
C SER A 72 -28.96 -11.34 -25.97
N LYS A 73 -28.38 -10.57 -26.90
CA LYS A 73 -27.01 -10.06 -26.82
C LYS A 73 -26.86 -8.99 -25.74
N VAL A 74 -27.78 -8.03 -25.70
CA VAL A 74 -27.84 -6.99 -24.65
C VAL A 74 -27.98 -7.63 -23.27
N LYS A 75 -28.80 -8.67 -23.11
CA LYS A 75 -28.95 -9.37 -21.83
C LYS A 75 -27.67 -10.10 -21.39
N SER A 76 -26.87 -10.59 -22.35
CA SER A 76 -25.58 -11.22 -22.05
C SER A 76 -24.53 -10.17 -21.63
N GLU A 77 -24.50 -9.02 -22.30
CA GLU A 77 -23.59 -7.91 -21.99
C GLU A 77 -23.93 -7.29 -20.63
N GLU A 78 -25.22 -7.11 -20.31
CA GLU A 78 -25.68 -6.61 -19.02
C GLU A 78 -25.31 -7.57 -17.86
N GLY A 79 -25.29 -8.88 -18.13
CA GLY A 79 -24.78 -9.89 -17.22
C GLY A 79 -23.28 -9.76 -16.96
N ILE A 80 -22.49 -9.50 -18.01
CA ILE A 80 -21.04 -9.29 -17.92
C ILE A 80 -20.72 -8.00 -17.16
N VAL A 81 -21.40 -6.89 -17.47
CA VAL A 81 -21.23 -5.61 -16.76
C VAL A 81 -21.50 -5.76 -15.27
N LYS A 82 -22.52 -6.55 -14.90
CA LYS A 82 -22.88 -6.80 -13.50
C LYS A 82 -21.93 -7.76 -12.77
N SER A 83 -21.20 -8.62 -13.50
CA SER A 83 -20.09 -9.37 -12.92
C SER A 83 -18.87 -8.49 -12.73
N ASP A 84 -18.55 -7.63 -13.70
CA ASP A 84 -17.40 -6.73 -13.62
C ASP A 84 -17.57 -5.71 -12.50
N GLU A 85 -18.76 -5.12 -12.34
CA GLU A 85 -19.08 -4.23 -11.21
C GLU A 85 -18.87 -4.94 -9.86
N ARG A 86 -19.16 -6.25 -9.79
CA ARG A 86 -18.98 -7.04 -8.57
C ARG A 86 -17.50 -7.32 -8.29
N ILE A 87 -16.70 -7.55 -9.34
CA ILE A 87 -15.25 -7.73 -9.24
C ILE A 87 -14.59 -6.42 -8.78
N VAL A 88 -14.94 -5.29 -9.41
CA VAL A 88 -14.43 -3.96 -9.01
C VAL A 88 -14.75 -3.68 -7.54
N LYS A 89 -15.96 -4.00 -7.10
CA LYS A 89 -16.37 -3.80 -5.70
C LYS A 89 -15.63 -4.72 -4.72
N SER A 90 -15.25 -5.92 -5.15
CA SER A 90 -14.40 -6.80 -4.34
C SER A 90 -12.95 -6.32 -4.29
N GLU A 91 -12.43 -5.80 -5.39
CA GLU A 91 -11.07 -5.25 -5.46
C GLU A 91 -10.95 -4.00 -4.59
N GLU A 92 -11.94 -3.09 -4.62
CA GLU A 92 -12.01 -1.97 -3.68
C GLU A 92 -12.04 -2.44 -2.21
N GLY A 93 -12.74 -3.53 -1.92
CA GLY A 93 -12.77 -4.15 -0.60
C GLY A 93 -11.40 -4.68 -0.16
N ILE A 94 -10.66 -5.31 -1.09
CA ILE A 94 -9.30 -5.81 -0.87
C ILE A 94 -8.35 -4.63 -0.62
N VAL A 95 -8.35 -3.62 -1.48
CA VAL A 95 -7.51 -2.42 -1.33
C VAL A 95 -7.75 -1.74 0.02
N LYS A 96 -9.02 -1.61 0.44
CA LYS A 96 -9.38 -1.02 1.73
C LYS A 96 -8.92 -1.86 2.93
N SER A 97 -8.86 -3.19 2.76
CA SER A 97 -8.34 -4.09 3.77
C SER A 97 -6.81 -4.01 3.89
N GLU A 98 -6.10 -3.92 2.76
CA GLU A 98 -4.65 -3.74 2.72
C GLU A 98 -4.25 -2.38 3.34
N GLU A 99 -4.98 -1.32 3.02
CA GLU A 99 -4.77 0.01 3.61
C GLU A 99 -4.99 0.00 5.13
N GLY A 100 -5.96 -0.79 5.62
CA GLY A 100 -6.18 -1.04 7.04
C GLY A 100 -5.03 -1.80 7.72
N ILE A 101 -4.47 -2.80 7.03
CA ILE A 101 -3.30 -3.57 7.50
C ILE A 101 -2.08 -2.67 7.61
N VAL A 102 -1.75 -1.90 6.56
CA VAL A 102 -0.61 -0.97 6.55
C VAL A 102 -0.72 0.06 7.69
N LYS A 103 -1.92 0.62 7.91
CA LYS A 103 -2.16 1.56 9.01
C LYS A 103 -2.04 0.92 10.39
N SER A 104 -2.35 -0.37 10.52
CA SER A 104 -2.17 -1.13 11.76
C SER A 104 -0.69 -1.44 12.03
N GLU A 105 0.08 -1.78 10.99
CA GLU A 105 1.52 -2.00 11.08
C GLU A 105 2.26 -0.70 11.46
N GLU A 106 1.91 0.43 10.85
CA GLU A 106 2.47 1.74 11.19
C GLU A 106 2.24 2.09 12.66
N ARG A 107 1.04 1.80 13.21
CA ARG A 107 0.73 2.01 14.62
C ARG A 107 1.55 1.13 15.55
N ILE A 108 1.74 -0.15 15.20
CA ILE A 108 2.54 -1.08 16.00
C ILE A 108 4.00 -0.61 16.03
N VAL A 109 4.58 -0.29 14.87
CA VAL A 109 5.96 0.23 14.77
C VAL A 109 6.14 1.54 15.54
N LYS A 110 5.14 2.44 15.49
CA LYS A 110 5.16 3.70 16.24
C LYS A 110 5.13 3.47 17.76
N SER A 111 4.39 2.47 18.24
CA SER A 111 4.29 2.17 19.68
C SER A 111 5.61 1.67 20.28
N GLU A 112 6.33 0.80 19.57
CA GLU A 112 7.64 0.31 20.03
C GLU A 112 8.69 1.42 20.01
N GLY A 113 8.71 2.22 18.95
CA GLY A 113 9.60 3.37 18.85
C GLY A 113 9.36 4.41 19.94
N LEU A 114 8.10 4.69 20.27
CA LEU A 114 7.74 5.66 21.31
C LEU A 114 8.21 5.21 22.69
N LEU A 115 8.02 3.95 23.05
CA LEU A 115 8.45 3.40 24.33
C LEU A 115 9.97 3.54 24.52
N VAL A 116 10.73 3.25 23.46
CA VAL A 116 12.19 3.35 23.47
C VAL A 116 12.65 4.78 23.63
N VAL A 117 12.00 5.74 22.96
CA VAL A 117 12.28 7.17 23.12
C VAL A 117 11.96 7.63 24.55
N VAL A 118 10.84 7.20 25.12
CA VAL A 118 10.48 7.57 26.51
C VAL A 118 11.51 7.03 27.50
N VAL A 119 11.93 5.77 27.38
CA VAL A 119 12.96 5.19 28.24
C VAL A 119 14.30 5.91 28.05
N ALA A 120 14.69 6.18 26.81
CA ALA A 120 15.88 6.95 26.47
C ALA A 120 15.88 8.34 27.12
N SER A 121 14.76 9.06 27.05
CA SER A 121 14.59 10.38 27.67
C SER A 121 14.68 10.32 29.20
N ILE A 122 14.10 9.29 29.84
CA ILE A 122 14.21 9.10 31.29
C ILE A 122 15.66 8.84 31.68
N VAL A 123 16.36 7.96 30.97
CA VAL A 123 17.79 7.67 31.23
C VAL A 123 18.64 8.92 31.05
N ALA A 124 18.43 9.68 29.97
CA ALA A 124 19.13 10.94 29.74
C ALA A 124 18.84 11.97 30.87
N ALA A 125 17.60 12.06 31.34
CA ALA A 125 17.23 12.95 32.45
C ALA A 125 17.88 12.56 33.77
N ILE A 126 18.04 11.25 34.05
CA ILE A 126 18.76 10.75 35.22
C ILE A 126 20.25 11.13 35.12
N ILE A 127 20.88 10.94 33.96
CA ILE A 127 22.28 11.33 33.73
C ILE A 127 22.46 12.85 33.86
N ALA A 128 21.51 13.64 33.35
CA ALA A 128 21.55 15.10 33.49
C ALA A 128 21.41 15.57 34.94
N LYS A 129 20.66 14.85 35.79
CA LYS A 129 20.53 15.17 37.22
C LYS A 129 21.68 14.66 38.10
N LEU A 130 22.57 13.84 37.56
CA LEU A 130 23.73 13.28 38.26
C LEU A 130 24.61 14.34 38.98
N PRO A 131 24.97 15.50 38.38
CA PRO A 131 25.74 16.54 39.08
C PRO A 131 25.03 17.10 40.32
N ALA A 132 23.71 17.32 40.25
CA ALA A 132 22.92 17.80 41.39
C ALA A 132 22.82 16.76 42.52
N ILE A 133 22.83 15.47 42.19
CA ILE A 133 22.80 14.37 43.16
C ILE A 133 24.17 14.20 43.85
N LEU A 134 25.26 14.46 43.13
CA LEU A 134 26.63 14.32 43.65
C LEU A 134 27.22 15.62 44.22
N GLY A 135 26.52 16.75 44.10
CA GLY A 135 26.98 18.06 44.57
C GLY A 135 28.17 18.61 43.78
N LEU A 136 28.29 18.25 42.49
CA LEU A 136 29.36 18.73 41.60
C LEU A 136 29.04 20.13 41.07
N ALA A 137 30.07 20.91 40.72
CA ALA A 137 29.90 22.19 40.04
C ALA A 137 29.18 21.96 38.69
N GLU A 138 27.94 22.43 38.59
CA GLU A 138 27.05 22.14 37.46
C GLU A 138 27.65 22.62 36.13
N GLU A 139 28.19 23.84 36.09
CA GLU A 139 28.74 24.44 34.87
C GLU A 139 29.92 23.65 34.31
N ALA A 140 30.90 23.32 35.17
CA ALA A 140 32.07 22.53 34.79
C ALA A 140 31.67 21.11 34.33
N PHE A 141 30.66 20.51 34.97
CA PHE A 141 30.15 19.20 34.61
C PHE A 141 29.48 19.21 33.23
N TYR A 142 28.59 20.19 32.96
CA TYR A 142 27.85 20.23 31.69
C TYR A 142 28.75 20.53 30.49
N VAL A 143 29.67 21.49 30.61
CA VAL A 143 30.62 21.83 29.53
C VAL A 143 31.43 20.60 29.10
N ARG A 144 31.80 19.75 30.07
CA ARG A 144 32.58 18.54 29.83
C ARG A 144 31.75 17.34 29.38
N ASN A 145 30.57 17.15 29.98
CA ASN A 145 29.84 15.89 29.88
C ASN A 145 28.53 15.94 29.08
N VAL A 146 28.17 17.09 28.48
CA VAL A 146 26.92 17.22 27.70
C VAL A 146 26.78 16.14 26.62
N GLY A 147 27.87 15.76 25.95
CA GLY A 147 27.86 14.69 24.96
C GLY A 147 27.47 13.33 25.54
N PHE A 148 27.89 13.02 26.77
CA PHE A 148 27.59 11.74 27.43
C PHE A 148 26.14 11.61 27.90
N ILE A 149 25.37 12.71 27.93
CA ILE A 149 23.95 12.65 28.25
C ILE A 149 23.18 12.00 27.09
N VAL A 150 23.50 12.38 25.85
CA VAL A 150 22.72 12.01 24.66
C VAL A 150 23.36 10.85 23.89
N PHE A 151 24.67 10.89 23.63
CA PHE A 151 25.32 9.95 22.73
C PHE A 151 25.31 8.49 23.20
N PRO A 152 25.52 8.14 24.49
CA PRO A 152 25.45 6.75 24.93
C PRO A 152 24.06 6.14 24.75
N VAL A 153 23.01 6.92 24.99
CA VAL A 153 21.61 6.48 24.82
C VAL A 153 21.30 6.25 23.34
N LEU A 154 21.69 7.18 22.47
CA LEU A 154 21.54 7.04 21.02
C LEU A 154 22.39 5.89 20.46
N ALA A 155 23.61 5.71 20.95
CA ALA A 155 24.48 4.60 20.56
C ALA A 155 23.89 3.26 20.96
N GLY A 156 23.30 3.15 22.17
CA GLY A 156 22.56 1.96 22.60
C GLY A 156 21.36 1.68 21.70
N TYR A 157 20.59 2.70 21.35
CA TYR A 157 19.47 2.57 20.42
C TYR A 157 19.90 2.08 19.04
N PHE A 158 20.93 2.69 18.44
CA PHE A 158 21.44 2.24 17.14
C PHE A 158 22.10 0.86 17.22
N ALA A 159 22.77 0.53 18.32
CA ALA A 159 23.33 -0.80 18.52
C ALA A 159 22.24 -1.88 18.51
N TRP A 160 21.12 -1.62 19.18
CA TRP A 160 19.96 -2.50 19.18
C TRP A 160 19.29 -2.59 17.80
N LYS A 161 19.01 -1.43 17.17
CA LYS A 161 18.34 -1.36 15.86
C LYS A 161 19.16 -2.01 14.75
N ASN A 162 20.48 -1.82 14.76
CA ASN A 162 21.39 -2.32 13.71
C ASN A 162 21.94 -3.72 14.01
N LYS A 163 21.47 -4.39 15.08
CA LYS A 163 21.89 -5.74 15.52
C LYS A 163 23.41 -5.89 15.55
N VAL A 164 24.07 -4.92 16.17
CA VAL A 164 25.53 -4.85 16.26
C VAL A 164 26.06 -6.05 17.07
N SER A 165 27.21 -6.59 16.68
CA SER A 165 27.81 -7.73 17.39
C SER A 165 28.13 -7.36 18.84
N ARG A 166 27.98 -8.32 19.77
CA ARG A 166 28.26 -8.10 21.20
C ARG A 166 29.69 -7.58 21.45
N LEU A 167 30.64 -7.99 20.62
CA LEU A 167 32.02 -7.49 20.67
C LEU A 167 32.12 -6.00 20.31
N ASN A 168 31.46 -5.57 19.23
CA ASN A 168 31.47 -4.16 18.82
C ASN A 168 30.74 -3.27 19.83
N ILE A 169 29.67 -3.77 20.46
CA ILE A 169 28.99 -3.07 21.57
C ILE A 169 29.95 -2.90 22.74
N SER A 170 30.71 -3.93 23.11
CA SER A 170 31.73 -3.83 24.16
C SER A 170 32.83 -2.83 23.81
N ILE A 171 33.27 -2.77 22.54
CA ILE A 171 34.24 -1.77 22.08
C ILE A 171 33.68 -0.35 22.19
N ILE A 172 32.44 -0.12 21.70
CA ILE A 172 31.77 1.17 21.79
C ILE A 172 31.68 1.62 23.25
N GLY A 173 31.21 0.73 24.14
CA GLY A 173 31.13 1.00 25.58
C GLY A 173 32.48 1.31 26.21
N LEU A 174 33.53 0.56 25.84
CA LEU A 174 34.90 0.81 26.31
C LEU A 174 35.40 2.19 25.87
N VAL A 175 35.16 2.58 24.62
CA VAL A 175 35.56 3.90 24.11
C VAL A 175 34.82 5.02 24.86
N PHE A 176 33.50 4.89 25.07
CA PHE A 176 32.75 5.86 25.89
C PHE A 176 33.30 5.96 27.31
N LEU A 177 33.62 4.83 27.95
CA LEU A 177 34.19 4.79 29.29
C LEU A 177 35.56 5.46 29.34
N LEU A 178 36.46 5.14 28.40
CA LEU A 178 37.77 5.79 28.28
C LEU A 178 37.65 7.30 28.10
N CYS A 179 36.71 7.74 27.26
CA CYS A 179 36.44 9.16 27.05
C CYS A 179 35.90 9.85 28.31
N ALA A 180 35.03 9.18 29.06
CA ALA A 180 34.48 9.68 30.32
C ALA A 180 35.53 9.76 31.43
N ILE A 181 36.46 8.80 31.48
CA ILE A 181 37.62 8.87 32.39
C ILE A 181 38.54 10.01 31.96
N PHE A 182 38.86 10.09 30.67
CA PHE A 182 39.75 11.11 30.13
C PHE A 182 39.29 12.51 30.52
N ILE A 183 38.02 12.85 30.24
CA ILE A 183 37.49 14.20 30.52
C ILE A 183 37.43 14.53 32.01
N ASN A 184 37.22 13.53 32.88
CA ASN A 184 37.21 13.73 34.33
C ASN A 184 38.62 13.78 34.94
N LEU A 185 39.65 13.35 34.21
CA LEU A 185 41.04 13.49 34.62
C LEU A 185 41.63 14.87 34.29
N LEU A 186 40.96 15.64 33.40
CA LEU A 186 41.41 16.99 33.09
C LEU A 186 41.29 17.90 34.33
N PRO A 187 42.33 18.69 34.64
CA PRO A 187 42.29 19.65 35.73
C PRO A 187 41.21 20.71 35.47
N ASP A 188 40.56 21.14 36.55
CA ASP A 188 39.51 22.16 36.54
C ASP A 188 40.10 23.58 36.41
N VAL A 189 40.85 23.79 35.33
CA VAL A 189 41.42 25.09 34.97
C VAL A 189 40.86 25.52 33.63
N GLU A 190 40.26 26.70 33.59
CA GLU A 190 39.86 27.34 32.34
C GLU A 190 41.12 27.60 31.51
N SER A 191 41.33 26.74 30.52
CA SER A 191 42.50 26.74 29.66
C SER A 191 42.05 26.42 28.25
N ASP A 192 42.70 27.04 27.26
CA ASP A 192 42.40 26.82 25.84
C ASP A 192 42.45 25.32 25.46
N VAL A 193 43.33 24.57 26.11
CA VAL A 193 43.48 23.12 25.95
C VAL A 193 42.25 22.34 26.42
N THR A 194 41.62 22.76 27.52
CA THR A 194 40.40 22.11 28.04
C THR A 194 39.22 22.37 27.11
N THR A 195 39.05 23.60 26.64
CA THR A 195 38.01 23.95 25.64
C THR A 195 38.21 23.19 24.34
N LEU A 196 39.44 23.15 23.83
CA LEU A 196 39.76 22.42 22.59
C LEU A 196 39.49 20.92 22.75
N SER A 197 39.83 20.34 23.91
CA SER A 197 39.56 18.94 24.21
C SER A 197 38.06 18.63 24.26
N CYS A 198 37.23 19.53 24.80
CA CYS A 198 35.77 19.37 24.85
C CYS A 198 35.14 19.34 23.45
N ILE A 199 35.59 20.21 22.53
CA ILE A 199 35.11 20.22 21.14
C ILE A 199 35.49 18.92 20.41
N HIS A 200 36.74 18.48 20.54
CA HIS A 200 37.20 17.25 19.92
C HIS A 200 36.49 16.02 20.48
N LEU A 201 36.21 16.02 21.78
CA LEU A 201 35.45 14.97 22.44
C LEU A 201 34.04 14.86 21.86
N LEU A 202 33.33 15.98 21.69
CA LEU A 202 32.00 15.98 21.09
C LEU A 202 32.01 15.39 19.68
N LEU A 203 33.00 15.77 18.87
CA LEU A 203 33.20 15.23 17.51
C LEU A 203 33.55 13.73 17.54
N LEU A 204 34.38 13.30 18.49
CA LEU A 204 34.75 11.90 18.68
C LEU A 204 33.53 11.05 19.07
N LEU A 205 32.71 11.51 20.02
CA LEU A 205 31.47 10.83 20.42
C LEU A 205 30.51 10.68 19.23
N TRP A 206 30.43 11.72 18.39
CA TRP A 206 29.65 11.67 17.16
C TRP A 206 30.21 10.68 16.13
N ALA A 207 31.53 10.57 16.00
CA ALA A 207 32.16 9.55 15.15
C ALA A 207 31.90 8.12 15.67
N VAL A 208 31.97 7.90 16.98
CA VAL A 208 31.65 6.62 17.64
C VAL A 208 30.18 6.25 17.43
N LEU A 209 29.26 7.23 17.46
CA LEU A 209 27.86 7.03 17.12
C LEU A 209 27.70 6.51 15.67
N GLY A 210 28.48 7.06 14.73
CA GLY A 210 28.51 6.56 13.35
C GLY A 210 28.97 5.11 13.26
N PHE A 211 29.94 4.70 14.08
CA PHE A 211 30.35 3.30 14.17
C PHE A 211 29.23 2.41 14.73
N ALA A 212 28.50 2.87 15.75
CA ALA A 212 27.31 2.17 16.29
C ALA A 212 26.18 2.05 15.25
N PHE A 213 26.05 3.01 14.35
CA PHE A 213 25.08 2.98 13.26
C PHE A 213 25.46 1.97 12.16
N VAL A 214 26.72 1.93 11.76
CA VAL A 214 27.20 1.05 10.68
C VAL A 214 27.31 -0.41 11.18
N GLY A 215 27.72 -0.61 12.44
CA GLY A 215 27.66 -1.89 13.15
C GLY A 215 28.75 -2.91 12.82
N SER A 216 29.47 -2.76 11.69
CA SER A 216 30.65 -3.55 11.37
C SER A 216 31.50 -2.89 10.28
N ILE A 217 32.82 -3.05 10.34
CA ILE A 217 33.76 -2.56 9.31
C ILE A 217 33.51 -3.24 7.95
N LYS A 218 32.92 -4.45 7.94
CA LYS A 218 32.59 -5.20 6.72
C LYS A 218 31.27 -4.80 6.07
N SER A 219 30.42 -4.01 6.73
CA SER A 219 29.16 -3.61 6.11
C SER A 219 29.46 -2.56 5.04
N LEU A 220 29.24 -2.99 3.80
CA LEU A 220 29.45 -2.30 2.54
C LEU A 220 28.84 -0.89 2.50
N HIS A 221 29.27 -0.14 1.47
CA HIS A 221 28.99 1.27 1.15
C HIS A 221 27.60 1.79 1.54
N GLU A 222 26.54 0.98 1.43
CA GLU A 222 25.15 1.35 1.73
C GLU A 222 24.93 1.88 3.15
N LYS A 223 25.44 1.20 4.19
CA LYS A 223 25.22 1.65 5.57
C LYS A 223 25.98 2.94 5.89
N ARG A 224 27.16 3.12 5.28
CA ARG A 224 27.96 4.35 5.41
C ARG A 224 27.30 5.51 4.69
N LEU A 225 26.76 5.28 3.50
CA LEU A 225 25.99 6.26 2.76
C LEU A 225 24.69 6.62 3.50
N ALA A 226 24.02 5.65 4.11
CA ALA A 226 22.85 5.88 4.94
C ALA A 226 23.17 6.75 6.16
N TYR A 227 24.31 6.54 6.82
CA TYR A 227 24.75 7.44 7.90
C TYR A 227 25.04 8.85 7.38
N LEU A 228 25.71 8.98 6.24
CA LEU A 228 25.98 10.30 5.63
C LEU A 228 24.67 11.02 5.29
N LYS A 229 23.70 10.31 4.70
CA LYS A 229 22.37 10.83 4.41
C LYS A 229 21.65 11.26 5.70
N PHE A 230 21.69 10.43 6.75
CA PHE A 230 21.10 10.77 8.05
C PHE A 230 21.66 12.07 8.64
N ASN A 231 22.97 12.29 8.55
CA ASN A 231 23.58 13.55 9.01
C ASN A 231 23.18 14.73 8.13
N GLY A 232 23.06 14.53 6.82
CA GLY A 232 22.53 15.53 5.89
C GLY A 232 21.08 15.90 6.22
N ASP A 233 20.21 14.92 6.41
CA ASP A 233 18.81 15.12 6.80
C ASP A 233 18.72 15.84 8.15
N LEU A 234 19.54 15.47 9.15
CA LEU A 234 19.60 16.15 10.44
C LEU A 234 20.00 17.63 10.28
N GLY A 235 21.02 17.91 9.47
CA GLY A 235 21.48 19.27 9.18
C GLY A 235 20.42 20.11 8.48
N ILE A 236 19.77 19.55 7.45
CA ILE A 236 18.68 20.21 6.72
C ILE A 236 17.50 20.48 7.65
N MET A 237 17.05 19.49 8.41
CA MET A 237 15.91 19.63 9.32
C MET A 237 16.19 20.62 10.46
N SER A 238 17.40 20.58 11.03
CA SER A 238 17.83 21.54 12.05
C SER A 238 17.89 22.96 11.48
N GLY A 239 18.44 23.14 10.28
CA GLY A 239 18.49 24.43 9.59
C GLY A 239 17.10 24.99 9.29
N LEU A 240 16.19 24.16 8.76
CA LEU A 240 14.81 24.55 8.51
C LEU A 240 14.08 24.94 9.81
N LEU A 241 14.28 24.18 10.89
CA LEU A 241 13.69 24.47 12.20
C LEU A 241 14.20 25.80 12.77
N LEU A 242 15.50 26.09 12.62
CA LEU A 242 16.10 27.36 13.05
C LEU A 242 15.54 28.54 12.25
N ILE A 243 15.46 28.43 10.91
CA ILE A 243 14.87 29.47 10.06
C ILE A 243 13.41 29.70 10.44
N ALA A 244 12.63 28.62 10.61
CA ALA A 244 11.23 28.72 11.03
C ALA A 244 11.09 29.37 12.41
N GLY A 245 11.97 29.03 13.36
CA GLY A 245 12.00 29.63 14.69
C GLY A 245 12.32 31.13 14.67
N VAL A 246 13.28 31.55 13.83
CA VAL A 246 13.62 32.97 13.64
C VAL A 246 12.48 33.75 13.00
N VAL A 247 11.77 33.17 12.03
CA VAL A 247 10.63 33.82 11.36
C VAL A 247 9.41 33.94 12.28
N LEU A 248 9.24 33.02 13.23
CA LEU A 248 8.13 33.03 14.19
C LEU A 248 8.38 33.95 15.40
N SER A 249 9.65 34.29 15.67
CA SER A 249 10.06 35.18 16.77
C SER A 249 9.89 36.66 16.41
#